data_AF-A0A522DS16-F1
#
_entry.id   AF-A0A522DS16-F1
#
_cell.length_a   1.000
_cell.length_b   1.000
_cell.length_c   1.000
_cell.angle_alpha   90.00
_cell.angle_beta   90.00
_cell.angle_gamma   90.00
#
_symmetry.space_group_name_H-M   'P 1'
#
loop_
_entity.id
_entity.type
_entity.pdbx_description
1 polymer ?
#
loop_
_entity_poly.entity_id
_entity_poly.type
_entity_poly.pdbx_seq_one_letter_code
_entity_poly.pdbx_strand_id
1 'polypeptide(L)'
;MLEELNSEATEARVITTETFVWEGVTILVSYEPDWLGLGAKGVGTPYAHLEIQVLEPKGAPLPITDTGYKSEFCSVGEVEEAGGPIAIVTALLEEFAETKTWRVRRARWEQQDLFG
;
A
#
# COMPACT_ATOMS: atom_id res chain seq x y z
N MET A 1 -31.05 -37.51 -12.55
CA MET A 1 -30.42 -37.31 -11.23
C MET A 1 -29.29 -36.33 -11.44
N LEU A 2 -29.68 -35.06 -11.60
CA LEU A 2 -28.79 -33.90 -11.45
C LEU A 2 -28.85 -33.48 -9.97
N GLU A 3 -27.90 -32.66 -9.54
CA GLU A 3 -27.69 -32.08 -8.18
C GLU A 3 -26.58 -32.82 -7.41
N GLU A 4 -25.46 -32.23 -6.98
CA GLU A 4 -24.95 -30.86 -7.06
C GLU A 4 -23.42 -30.95 -7.08
N LEU A 5 -22.77 -30.45 -8.15
CA LEU A 5 -21.38 -30.04 -8.04
C LEU A 5 -21.43 -28.64 -7.46
N ASN A 6 -21.48 -28.57 -6.13
CA ASN A 6 -21.48 -27.30 -5.42
C ASN A 6 -20.18 -26.57 -5.78
N SER A 7 -20.34 -25.51 -6.56
CA SER A 7 -19.26 -24.68 -7.05
C SER A 7 -18.60 -24.00 -5.85
N GLU A 8 -17.39 -24.42 -5.49
CA GLU A 8 -16.44 -23.51 -4.85
C GLU A 8 -16.07 -22.46 -5.89
N ALA A 9 -16.97 -21.50 -6.10
CA ALA A 9 -16.58 -20.22 -6.65
C ALA A 9 -15.57 -19.67 -5.66
N THR A 10 -14.29 -19.78 -5.99
CA THR A 10 -13.24 -18.99 -5.35
C THR A 10 -13.67 -17.55 -5.57
N GLU A 11 -14.24 -16.90 -4.56
CA GLU A 11 -14.55 -15.47 -4.65
C GLU A 11 -13.25 -14.78 -5.02
N ALA A 12 -13.25 -14.11 -6.17
CA ALA A 12 -12.06 -13.47 -6.70
C ALA A 12 -11.62 -12.40 -5.69
N ARG A 13 -10.33 -12.44 -5.31
CA ARG A 13 -9.73 -11.42 -4.43
C ARG A 13 -9.97 -10.05 -5.06
N VAL A 14 -10.56 -9.14 -4.29
CA VAL A 14 -10.79 -7.75 -4.74
C VAL A 14 -9.51 -6.98 -4.51
N ILE A 15 -8.80 -6.65 -5.58
CA ILE A 15 -7.59 -5.83 -5.53
C ILE A 15 -7.86 -4.56 -6.31
N THR A 16 -7.70 -3.42 -5.66
CA THR A 16 -7.80 -2.10 -6.30
C THR A 16 -6.42 -1.46 -6.35
N THR A 17 -6.09 -0.86 -7.48
CA THR A 17 -4.81 -0.17 -7.67
C THR A 17 -5.05 1.28 -8.05
N GLU A 18 -4.41 2.18 -7.33
CA GLU A 18 -4.49 3.62 -7.60
C GLU A 18 -3.09 4.24 -7.59
N THR A 19 -2.87 5.20 -8.48
CA THR A 19 -1.61 5.94 -8.56
C THR A 19 -1.80 7.38 -8.11
N PHE A 20 -0.83 7.92 -7.39
CA PHE A 20 -0.78 9.33 -7.02
C PHE A 20 0.65 9.85 -7.04
N VAL A 21 0.80 11.18 -6.99
CA VAL A 21 2.10 11.85 -6.94
C VAL A 21 2.28 12.49 -5.58
N TRP A 22 3.38 12.18 -4.91
CA TRP A 22 3.77 12.76 -3.63
C TRP A 22 5.20 13.30 -3.72
N GLU A 23 5.39 14.59 -3.44
CA GLU A 23 6.68 15.29 -3.58
C GLU A 23 7.43 15.03 -4.91
N GLY A 24 6.70 14.86 -6.01
CA GLY A 24 7.29 14.57 -7.33
C GLY A 24 7.61 13.09 -7.60
N VAL A 25 7.34 12.20 -6.64
CA VAL A 25 7.45 10.74 -6.77
C VAL A 25 6.09 10.16 -7.15
N THR A 26 6.04 9.40 -8.24
CA THR A 26 4.84 8.65 -8.66
C THR A 26 4.78 7.33 -7.91
N ILE A 27 3.69 7.12 -7.17
CA ILE A 27 3.49 5.97 -6.28
C ILE A 27 2.24 5.22 -6.72
N LEU A 28 2.34 3.91 -6.82
CA LEU A 28 1.24 2.96 -6.94
C LEU A 28 0.88 2.42 -5.55
N VAL A 29 -0.40 2.44 -5.22
CA VAL A 29 -0.96 1.77 -4.05
C VAL A 29 -1.86 0.65 -4.54
N SER A 30 -1.51 -0.59 -4.21
CA SER A 30 -2.38 -1.75 -4.33
C SER A 30 -3.05 -1.98 -2.98
N TYR A 31 -4.36 -2.17 -2.98
CA TYR A 31 -5.16 -2.40 -1.79
C TYR A 31 -5.99 -3.66 -1.95
N GLU A 32 -5.89 -4.52 -0.95
CA GLU A 32 -6.71 -5.70 -0.82
C GLU A 32 -7.35 -5.75 0.58
N PRO A 33 -8.68 -5.60 0.72
CA PRO A 33 -9.35 -5.50 2.01
C PRO A 33 -9.36 -6.81 2.81
N ASP A 34 -9.34 -7.97 2.14
CA ASP A 34 -9.40 -9.29 2.78
C ASP A 34 -8.27 -10.19 2.29
N TRP A 35 -7.04 -9.79 2.59
CA TRP A 35 -5.83 -10.43 2.06
C TRP A 35 -5.72 -11.93 2.40
N LEU A 36 -6.15 -12.30 3.60
CA LEU A 36 -6.18 -13.68 4.11
C LEU A 36 -7.45 -14.46 3.70
N GLY A 37 -8.45 -13.77 3.13
CA GLY A 37 -9.77 -14.31 2.83
C GLY A 37 -10.55 -14.71 4.07
N LEU A 38 -10.31 -14.10 5.23
CA LEU A 38 -10.97 -14.46 6.49
C LEU A 38 -12.43 -14.00 6.50
N GLY A 39 -12.70 -12.84 5.92
CA GLY A 39 -14.05 -12.30 5.75
C GLY A 39 -14.87 -13.15 4.79
N ALA A 40 -14.32 -13.43 3.61
CA ALA A 40 -14.97 -14.26 2.59
C ALA A 40 -15.24 -15.70 3.09
N LYS A 41 -14.34 -16.26 3.91
CA LYS A 41 -14.54 -17.59 4.53
C LYS A 41 -15.49 -17.57 5.73
N GLY A 42 -15.85 -16.39 6.25
CA GLY A 42 -16.66 -16.25 7.46
C GLY A 42 -15.97 -16.75 8.74
N VAL A 43 -14.63 -16.84 8.75
CA VAL A 43 -13.84 -17.44 9.84
C VAL A 43 -13.03 -16.43 10.64
N GLY A 44 -13.13 -15.13 10.33
CA GLY A 44 -12.45 -14.08 11.07
C GLY A 44 -12.72 -12.69 10.53
N THR A 45 -12.15 -11.69 11.20
CA THR A 45 -12.17 -10.31 10.73
C THR A 45 -11.23 -10.17 9.52
N PRO A 46 -11.68 -9.57 8.41
CA PRO A 46 -10.82 -9.30 7.26
C PRO A 46 -9.67 -8.38 7.68
N TYR A 47 -8.49 -8.63 7.12
CA TYR A 47 -7.30 -7.82 7.36
C TYR A 47 -6.74 -7.37 6.02
N ALA A 48 -6.52 -6.06 5.92
CA ALA A 48 -6.13 -5.42 4.69
C ALA A 48 -4.62 -5.55 4.44
N HIS A 49 -4.27 -5.62 3.17
CA HIS A 49 -2.91 -5.51 2.67
C HIS A 49 -2.80 -4.30 1.75
N LEU A 50 -1.86 -3.42 2.05
CA LEU A 50 -1.47 -2.28 1.23
C LEU A 50 -0.06 -2.54 0.69
N GLU A 51 0.09 -2.58 -0.63
CA GLU A 51 1.40 -2.53 -1.29
C GLU A 51 1.63 -1.12 -1.83
N ILE A 52 2.72 -0.52 -1.40
CA ILE A 52 3.12 0.84 -1.77
C ILE A 52 4.38 0.70 -2.60
N GLN A 53 4.32 1.09 -3.87
CA GLN A 53 5.42 0.96 -4.82
C GLN A 53 5.70 2.29 -5.53
N VAL A 54 6.93 2.75 -5.45
CA VAL A 54 7.42 3.84 -6.28
C VAL A 54 7.55 3.35 -7.72
N LEU A 55 6.84 4.03 -8.63
CA LEU A 55 6.95 3.81 -10.07
C LEU A 55 8.06 4.69 -10.65
N GLU A 56 8.07 5.99 -10.32
CA GLU A 56 9.05 6.94 -10.85
C GLU A 56 9.42 8.05 -9.83
N PRO A 57 10.71 8.41 -9.68
CA PRO A 57 11.86 7.72 -10.24
C PRO A 57 12.07 6.36 -9.58
N LYS A 58 12.35 5.32 -10.37
CA LYS A 58 12.49 3.95 -9.87
C LYS A 58 13.49 3.86 -8.70
N GLY A 59 13.04 3.29 -7.58
CA GLY A 59 13.86 3.10 -6.39
C GLY A 59 14.05 4.34 -5.53
N ALA A 60 13.32 5.43 -5.80
CA ALA A 60 13.30 6.58 -4.90
C ALA A 60 12.87 6.14 -3.50
N PRO A 61 13.58 6.57 -2.44
CA PRO A 61 13.16 6.31 -1.09
C PRO A 61 11.90 7.12 -0.79
N LEU A 62 11.08 6.60 0.12
CA LEU A 62 9.98 7.30 0.78
C LEU A 62 10.29 7.41 2.27
N PRO A 63 9.60 8.28 3.03
CA PRO A 63 9.70 8.32 4.48
C PRO A 63 9.52 6.94 5.15
N ILE A 64 8.64 6.12 4.57
CA ILE A 64 8.25 4.80 5.08
C ILE A 64 9.06 3.63 4.50
N THR A 65 9.88 3.84 3.46
CA THR A 65 10.70 2.78 2.84
C THR A 65 11.95 3.30 2.13
N ASP A 66 13.08 2.62 2.30
CA ASP A 66 14.36 3.01 1.69
C ASP A 66 14.48 2.55 0.23
N THR A 67 13.68 1.56 -0.17
CA THR A 67 13.78 0.90 -1.49
C THR A 67 12.70 1.33 -2.46
N GLY A 68 11.75 2.16 -2.02
CA GLY A 68 10.55 2.51 -2.78
C GLY A 68 9.48 1.42 -2.78
N TYR A 69 9.62 0.36 -1.98
CA TYR A 69 8.58 -0.66 -1.79
C TYR A 69 8.25 -0.86 -0.30
N LYS A 70 6.96 -0.92 0.05
CA LYS A 70 6.49 -1.28 1.38
C LYS A 70 5.24 -2.14 1.30
N SER A 71 5.24 -3.22 2.08
CA SER A 71 4.05 -4.00 2.40
C SER A 71 3.57 -3.57 3.79
N GLU A 72 2.34 -3.08 3.89
CA GLU A 72 1.72 -2.65 5.14
C GLU A 72 0.42 -3.43 5.37
N PHE A 73 0.13 -3.77 6.62
CA PHE A 73 -1.06 -4.53 6.97
C PHE A 73 -1.82 -3.82 8.09
N CYS A 74 -3.10 -3.57 7.87
CA CYS A 74 -3.97 -2.85 8.79
C CYS A 74 -5.38 -3.44 8.75
N SER A 75 -6.24 -3.00 9.65
CA SER A 75 -7.67 -3.32 9.57
C SER A 75 -8.33 -2.55 8.42
N VAL A 76 -9.43 -3.11 7.89
CA VAL A 76 -10.25 -2.40 6.89
C VAL A 76 -10.80 -1.09 7.46
N GLY A 77 -11.17 -1.09 8.75
CA GLY A 77 -11.67 0.10 9.45
C GLY A 77 -10.67 1.25 9.47
N GLU A 78 -9.37 0.98 9.69
CA GLU A 78 -8.33 2.02 9.63
C GLU A 78 -8.24 2.69 8.24
N VAL A 79 -8.42 1.90 7.18
CA VAL A 79 -8.41 2.42 5.80
C VAL A 79 -9.65 3.27 5.53
N GLU A 80 -10.83 2.83 5.99
CA GLU A 80 -12.08 3.58 5.86
C GLU A 80 -12.06 4.88 6.66
N GLU A 81 -11.59 4.84 7.91
CA GLU A 81 -11.47 6.00 8.80
C GLU A 81 -10.52 7.06 8.23
N ALA A 82 -9.45 6.64 7.56
CA ALA A 82 -8.53 7.54 6.87
C ALA A 82 -9.14 8.18 5.61
N GLY A 83 -10.24 7.62 5.07
CA GLY A 83 -10.84 8.07 3.82
C GLY A 83 -10.37 7.31 2.57
N GLY A 84 -9.79 6.12 2.75
CA GLY A 84 -9.40 5.20 1.67
C GLY A 84 -7.90 4.93 1.57
N PRO A 85 -7.49 4.03 0.66
CA PRO A 85 -6.10 3.56 0.53
C PRO A 85 -5.08 4.68 0.27
N ILE A 86 -5.40 5.61 -0.62
CA ILE A 86 -4.51 6.75 -0.91
C ILE A 86 -4.38 7.67 0.31
N ALA A 87 -5.48 7.88 1.04
CA ALA A 87 -5.49 8.79 2.18
C ALA A 87 -4.65 8.26 3.35
N ILE A 88 -4.77 6.98 3.71
CA ILE A 88 -3.93 6.37 4.76
C ILE A 88 -2.45 6.35 4.36
N VAL A 89 -2.13 6.03 3.11
CA VAL A 89 -0.75 6.07 2.62
C VAL A 89 -0.19 7.48 2.65
N THR A 90 -0.97 8.49 2.23
CA THR A 90 -0.57 9.90 2.30
C THR A 90 -0.34 10.32 3.75
N ALA A 91 -1.22 9.97 4.68
CA ALA A 91 -1.06 10.28 6.09
C ALA A 91 0.24 9.69 6.67
N LEU A 92 0.56 8.44 6.34
CA LEU A 92 1.82 7.81 6.75
C LEU A 92 3.05 8.50 6.13
N LEU A 93 2.97 8.93 4.87
CA LEU A 93 4.05 9.68 4.23
C LEU A 93 4.29 11.01 4.94
N GLU A 94 3.23 11.78 5.21
CA GLU A 94 3.32 13.07 5.91
C GLU A 94 3.86 12.92 7.33
N GLU A 95 3.34 11.96 8.11
CA GLU A 95 3.80 11.70 9.48
C GLU A 95 5.30 11.38 9.52
N PHE A 96 5.76 10.47 8.66
CA PHE A 96 7.16 10.06 8.65
C PHE A 96 8.08 11.09 7.96
N ALA A 97 7.53 11.96 7.11
CA ALA A 97 8.28 13.05 6.48
C ALA A 97 8.79 14.08 7.50
N GLU A 98 8.18 14.17 8.67
CA GLU A 98 8.66 15.07 9.72
C GLU A 98 9.95 14.57 10.41
N THR A 99 10.28 13.28 10.25
CA THR A 99 11.40 12.66 10.96
C THR A 99 12.76 13.18 10.46
N LYS A 100 13.71 13.32 11.39
CA LYS A 100 15.11 13.68 11.05
C LYS A 100 15.75 12.64 10.13
N THR A 101 15.44 11.36 10.35
CA THR A 101 15.94 10.25 9.55
C THR A 101 15.53 10.40 8.09
N TRP A 102 14.27 10.74 7.82
CA TRP A 102 13.81 11.00 6.46
C TRP A 102 14.55 12.17 5.82
N ARG A 103 14.67 13.31 6.52
CA ARG A 103 15.34 14.51 5.97
C ARG A 103 16.78 14.21 5.53
N VAL A 104 17.52 13.44 6.33
CA VAL A 104 18.89 13.03 5.99
C VAL A 104 18.90 12.09 4.78
N ARG A 105 17.98 11.12 4.72
CA ARG A 105 17.88 10.17 3.60
C ARG A 105 17.52 10.87 2.30
N ARG A 106 16.52 11.75 2.32
CA ARG A 106 16.09 12.55 1.18
C ARG A 106 17.25 13.39 0.64
N ALA A 107 17.95 14.12 1.49
CA ALA A 107 19.10 14.92 1.08
C ALA A 107 20.22 14.07 0.45
N ARG A 108 20.48 12.87 0.99
CA ARG A 108 21.46 11.94 0.42
C ARG A 108 21.04 11.44 -0.97
N TRP A 109 19.76 11.10 -1.14
CA TRP A 109 19.22 10.65 -2.42
C TRP A 109 19.31 11.73 -3.49
N GLU A 110 18.86 12.95 -3.17
CA GLU A 110 18.95 14.11 -4.05
C GLU A 110 20.41 14.41 -4.45
N GLN A 111 21.37 14.22 -3.53
CA GLN A 111 22.80 14.37 -3.85
C GLN A 111 23.37 13.29 -4.76
N GLN A 112 22.85 12.05 -4.71
CA GLN A 112 23.30 10.98 -5.62
C GLN A 112 22.82 11.23 -7.04
N ASP A 113 21.63 11.81 -7.20
CA ASP A 113 21.07 12.19 -8.51
C ASP A 113 21.91 13.29 -9.20
N LEU A 114 22.56 14.18 -8.44
CA LEU A 114 23.43 15.24 -8.98
C LEU A 114 24.72 14.73 -9.66
N PHE A 115 25.09 13.47 -9.45
CA PHE A 115 26.31 12.86 -10.00
C PHE A 115 26.04 11.57 -10.78
N GLY A 116 24.76 11.27 -11.06
CA GLY A 116 24.29 10.10 -11.82
C GLY A 116 24.24 10.31 -13.31
#